data_AF-A0A8J7JZR2-F1
#
_entry.id   AF-A0A8J7JZR2-F1
#
_cell.length_a   1.000
_cell.length_b   1.000
_cell.length_c   1.000
_cell.angle_alpha   90.00
_cell.angle_beta   90.00
_cell.angle_gamma   90.00
#
_symmetry.space_group_name_H-M   'P 1'
#
loop_
_entity.id
_entity.type
_entity.pdbx_description
1 polymer ?
#
loop_
_entity_poly.entity_id
_entity_poly.type
_entity_poly.pdbx_seq_one_letter_code
_entity_poly.pdbx_strand_id
1 'polypeptide(L)'
;MALTGEIENIKNPKMFTLDEDDLLGEEDLLVLNPIPAMAVNNQQTVALTGVLRPFIVTELEKDYKLTWDAQLKEELELEYKEKPVLIADTVYPSRVSILD
;
A
#
# COMPACT_ATOMS: atom_id res chain seq x y z
N MET A 1 2.92 11.41 6.12
CA MET A 1 3.91 11.62 5.06
C MET A 1 3.21 11.57 3.70
N ALA A 2 3.90 11.96 2.63
CA ALA A 2 3.40 11.83 1.26
C ALA A 2 4.41 11.03 0.42
N LEU A 3 3.89 10.13 -0.43
CA LEU A 3 4.65 9.24 -1.29
C LEU A 3 4.03 9.27 -2.70
N THR A 4 4.83 9.09 -3.73
CA THR A 4 4.37 8.94 -5.10
C THR A 4 4.96 7.65 -5.65
N GLY A 5 4.16 6.88 -6.39
CA GLY A 5 4.61 5.62 -6.98
C GLY A 5 3.56 5.00 -7.89
N GLU A 6 3.91 3.89 -8.51
CA GLU A 6 3.02 3.12 -9.39
C GLU A 6 2.29 2.03 -8.62
N ILE A 7 0.99 1.89 -8.84
CA ILE A 7 0.21 0.84 -8.18
C ILE A 7 0.47 -0.51 -8.84
N GLU A 8 0.82 -1.49 -8.01
CA GLU A 8 1.01 -2.89 -8.38
C GLU A 8 0.20 -3.85 -7.50
N ASN A 9 0.17 -5.14 -7.89
CA ASN A 9 -0.33 -6.27 -7.10
C ASN A 9 -1.68 -6.05 -6.39
N ILE A 10 -2.64 -5.41 -7.07
CA ILE A 10 -3.95 -5.06 -6.51
C ILE A 10 -4.72 -6.32 -6.11
N LYS A 11 -4.91 -6.51 -4.80
CA LYS A 11 -5.84 -7.52 -4.27
C LYS A 11 -7.27 -7.00 -4.27
N ASN A 12 -7.46 -5.74 -3.87
CA ASN A 12 -8.72 -5.02 -3.90
C ASN A 12 -8.46 -3.50 -3.68
N PRO A 13 -9.47 -2.60 -3.79
CA PRO A 13 -9.24 -1.17 -3.62
C PRO A 13 -8.67 -0.72 -2.26
N LYS A 14 -8.68 -1.60 -1.24
CA LYS A 14 -8.10 -1.36 0.08
C LYS A 14 -6.69 -1.93 0.26
N MET A 15 -6.20 -2.71 -0.69
CA MET A 15 -4.95 -3.46 -0.54
C MET A 15 -4.26 -3.67 -1.89
N PHE A 16 -3.09 -3.05 -2.03
CA PHE A 16 -2.24 -3.07 -3.22
C PHE A 16 -0.80 -2.80 -2.78
N THR A 17 0.16 -2.99 -3.68
CA THR A 17 1.54 -2.53 -3.46
C THR A 17 1.80 -1.25 -4.24
N LEU A 18 2.77 -0.49 -3.78
CA LEU A 18 3.29 0.68 -4.46
C LEU A 18 4.74 0.39 -4.83
N ASP A 19 5.02 0.37 -6.13
CA ASP A 19 6.39 0.47 -6.62
C ASP A 19 6.83 1.93 -6.47
N GLU A 20 7.88 2.14 -5.69
CA GLU A 20 8.40 3.45 -5.34
C GLU A 20 9.73 3.65 -6.05
N ASP A 21 9.82 4.68 -6.88
CA ASP A 21 11.00 4.87 -7.72
C ASP A 21 12.33 4.97 -6.93
N ASP A 22 12.36 5.39 -5.65
CA ASP A 22 13.63 5.63 -4.94
C ASP A 22 13.59 5.78 -3.39
N LEU A 23 12.46 5.56 -2.69
CA LEU A 23 12.32 6.04 -1.29
C LEU A 23 12.52 5.00 -0.16
N LEU A 24 12.16 3.73 -0.37
CA LEU A 24 12.18 2.71 0.69
C LEU A 24 12.96 1.42 0.36
N GLY A 25 13.54 1.32 -0.83
CA GLY A 25 14.34 0.17 -1.27
C GLY A 25 13.92 -0.31 -2.66
N GLU A 26 14.41 -1.48 -3.07
CA GLU A 26 14.04 -2.14 -4.34
C GLU A 26 12.74 -2.95 -4.23
N GLU A 27 12.07 -2.92 -3.08
CA GLU A 27 10.92 -3.77 -2.81
C GLU A 27 9.63 -2.95 -2.68
N ASP A 28 8.58 -3.45 -3.33
CA ASP A 28 7.20 -2.98 -3.23
C ASP A 28 6.74 -2.68 -1.79
N LEU A 29 6.16 -1.49 -1.59
CA LEU A 29 5.54 -1.12 -0.32
C LEU A 29 4.09 -1.61 -0.26
N LEU A 30 3.75 -2.44 0.72
CA LEU A 30 2.34 -2.78 0.98
C LEU A 30 1.57 -1.55 1.44
N VAL A 31 0.45 -1.27 0.78
CA VAL A 31 -0.48 -0.19 1.11
C VAL A 31 -1.80 -0.76 1.58
N LEU A 32 -2.23 -0.35 2.77
CA LEU A 32 -3.60 -0.51 3.25
C LEU A 32 -4.33 0.83 3.10
N ASN A 33 -5.46 0.82 2.40
CA ASN A 33 -6.31 1.98 2.17
C ASN A 33 -7.69 1.74 2.78
N PRO A 34 -7.88 2.01 4.09
CA PRO A 34 -9.09 1.61 4.81
C PRO A 34 -10.37 2.25 4.25
N ILE A 35 -10.25 3.45 3.68
CA ILE A 35 -11.35 4.28 3.15
C ILE A 35 -11.01 4.69 1.71
N PRO A 36 -11.23 3.82 0.71
CA PRO A 36 -10.97 4.16 -0.69
C PRO A 36 -11.88 5.28 -1.19
N ALA A 37 -11.27 6.36 -1.68
CA ALA A 37 -11.99 7.48 -2.30
C ALA A 37 -12.12 7.37 -3.83
N MET A 38 -11.40 6.43 -4.45
CA MET A 38 -11.40 6.20 -5.89
C MET A 38 -11.06 4.74 -6.22
N ALA A 39 -11.33 4.33 -7.45
CA ALA A 39 -10.80 3.10 -8.00
C ALA A 39 -9.29 3.24 -8.26
N VAL A 40 -8.58 2.13 -8.08
CA VAL A 40 -7.15 2.01 -8.37
C VAL A 40 -6.97 1.01 -9.51
N ASN A 41 -6.02 1.27 -10.39
CA ASN A 41 -5.70 0.41 -11.53
C ASN A 41 -4.21 0.08 -11.52
N ASN A 42 -3.86 -1.07 -12.06
CA ASN A 42 -2.45 -1.47 -12.16
C ASN A 42 -1.69 -0.48 -13.04
N GLN A 43 -0.42 -0.22 -12.71
CA GLN A 43 0.45 0.78 -13.38
C GLN A 43 -0.08 2.21 -13.32
N GLN A 44 -1.07 2.49 -12.47
CA GLN A 44 -1.54 3.84 -12.25
C GLN A 44 -0.59 4.54 -11.29
N THR A 45 0.06 5.61 -11.74
CA THR A 45 0.83 6.46 -10.83
C THR A 45 -0.12 7.25 -9.91
N VAL A 46 0.16 7.21 -8.61
CA VAL A 46 -0.63 7.89 -7.58
C VAL A 46 0.25 8.67 -6.61
N ALA A 47 -0.33 9.69 -6.00
CA ALA A 47 0.22 10.33 -4.81
C ALA A 47 -0.62 9.88 -3.60
N LEU A 48 0.07 9.42 -2.56
CA LEU A 48 -0.51 8.87 -1.34
C LEU A 48 -0.13 9.75 -0.16
N THR A 49 -1.07 9.93 0.76
CA THR A 49 -0.79 10.46 2.10
C THR A 49 -1.11 9.41 3.14
N GLY A 50 -0.33 9.34 4.21
CA GLY A 50 -0.52 8.31 5.23
C GLY A 50 0.58 8.25 6.28
N VAL A 51 0.62 7.14 6.99
CA VAL A 51 1.63 6.82 8.01
C VAL A 51 2.22 5.44 7.80
N LEU A 52 3.54 5.32 7.94
CA LEU A 52 4.20 4.00 7.99
C LEU A 52 4.01 3.38 9.37
N ARG A 53 3.73 2.08 9.40
CA ARG A 53 3.66 1.28 10.61
C ARG A 53 4.46 -0.01 10.46
N PRO A 54 4.94 -0.61 11.57
CA PRO A 54 5.40 -1.98 11.55
C PRO A 54 4.29 -2.93 11.07
N PHE A 55 4.64 -3.95 10.31
CA PHE A 55 3.69 -4.99 9.90
C PHE A 55 3.44 -5.97 11.06
N ILE A 56 2.35 -5.76 11.79
CA ILE A 56 1.88 -6.66 12.85
C ILE A 56 0.45 -7.08 12.48
N VAL A 57 0.28 -8.27 11.88
CA VAL A 57 -0.99 -8.73 11.32
C VAL A 57 -2.15 -8.58 12.29
N THR A 58 -1.97 -9.04 13.53
CA THR A 58 -3.03 -9.02 14.54
C THR A 58 -3.48 -7.60 14.92
N GLU A 59 -2.59 -6.62 14.88
CA GLU A 59 -2.93 -5.21 15.08
C GLU A 59 -3.63 -4.64 13.86
N LEU A 60 -3.12 -4.89 12.66
CA LEU A 60 -3.69 -4.38 11.40
C LEU A 60 -5.12 -4.92 11.18
N GLU A 61 -5.35 -6.21 11.40
CA GLU A 61 -6.68 -6.80 11.31
C GLU A 61 -7.66 -6.17 12.29
N LYS A 62 -7.22 -5.92 13.52
CA LYS A 62 -8.05 -5.29 14.56
C LYS A 62 -8.36 -3.84 14.24
N ASP A 63 -7.34 -3.05 13.92
CA ASP A 63 -7.44 -1.60 13.75
C ASP A 63 -8.25 -1.24 12.49
N TYR A 64 -8.09 -2.01 11.42
CA TYR A 64 -8.72 -1.75 10.12
C TYR A 64 -9.84 -2.73 9.77
N LYS A 65 -10.24 -3.60 10.73
CA LYS A 65 -11.33 -4.59 10.59
C LYS A 65 -11.15 -5.48 9.36
N LEU A 66 -9.93 -5.95 9.15
CA LEU A 66 -9.58 -6.85 8.04
C LEU A 66 -9.90 -8.29 8.46
N THR A 67 -10.26 -9.11 7.48
CA THR A 67 -10.56 -10.53 7.69
C THR A 67 -9.77 -11.35 6.67
N TRP A 68 -8.46 -11.43 6.88
CA TRP A 68 -7.60 -12.25 6.02
C TRP A 68 -7.73 -13.71 6.41
N ASP A 69 -7.64 -14.61 5.44
CA ASP A 69 -7.56 -16.05 5.71
C ASP A 69 -6.16 -16.44 6.20
N ALA A 70 -6.01 -17.68 6.67
CA ALA A 70 -4.74 -18.13 7.25
C ALA A 70 -3.59 -18.16 6.23
N GLN A 71 -3.88 -18.47 4.97
CA GLN A 71 -2.86 -18.55 3.93
C GLN A 71 -2.31 -17.16 3.60
N LEU A 72 -3.20 -16.18 3.37
CA LEU A 72 -2.79 -14.80 3.09
C LEU A 72 -2.00 -14.19 4.26
N LYS A 73 -2.35 -14.52 5.51
CA LYS A 73 -1.58 -14.05 6.67
C LYS A 73 -0.16 -14.58 6.65
N GLU A 74 0.02 -15.88 6.41
CA GLU A 74 1.35 -16.49 6.35
C GLU A 74 2.21 -15.87 5.24
N GLU A 75 1.62 -15.67 4.04
CA GLU A 75 2.28 -15.00 2.92
C GLU A 75 2.74 -13.59 3.31
N LEU A 76 1.84 -12.77 3.88
CA LEU A 76 2.17 -11.39 4.25
C LEU A 76 3.15 -11.31 5.42
N GLU A 77 3.08 -12.20 6.41
CA GLU A 77 4.04 -12.24 7.51
C GLU A 77 5.44 -12.60 7.01
N LEU A 78 5.56 -13.56 6.09
CA LEU A 78 6.86 -13.90 5.52
C LEU A 78 7.45 -12.74 4.72
N GLU A 79 6.62 -12.03 3.95
CA GLU A 79 7.08 -10.98 3.05
C GLU A 79 7.33 -9.64 3.77
N TYR A 80 6.49 -9.27 4.76
CA TYR A 80 6.49 -7.93 5.36
C TYR A 80 6.91 -7.87 6.83
N LYS A 81 7.27 -8.97 7.50
CA LYS A 81 7.63 -8.97 8.94
C LYS A 81 8.71 -7.95 9.33
N GLU A 82 9.65 -7.66 8.45
CA GLU A 82 10.74 -6.68 8.70
C GLU A 82 10.56 -5.38 7.92
N LYS A 83 9.45 -5.24 7.18
CA LYS A 83 9.14 -4.11 6.32
C LYS A 83 8.02 -3.27 6.93
N PRO A 84 8.00 -1.94 6.68
CA PRO A 84 6.85 -1.14 7.03
C PRO A 84 5.67 -1.44 6.09
N VAL A 85 4.47 -1.13 6.57
CA VAL A 85 3.24 -1.02 5.77
C VAL A 85 2.79 0.43 5.78
N LEU A 86 2.34 0.95 4.64
CA LEU A 86 1.70 2.26 4.58
C LEU A 86 0.22 2.13 4.88
N ILE A 87 -0.24 2.86 5.88
CA ILE A 87 -1.67 3.11 6.08
C ILE A 87 -2.01 4.41 5.36
N ALA A 88 -2.72 4.31 4.25
CA ALA A 88 -3.12 5.45 3.45
C ALA A 88 -4.33 6.16 4.05
N ASP A 89 -4.19 7.47 4.25
CA ASP A 89 -5.26 8.40 4.57
C ASP A 89 -5.98 8.84 3.31
N THR A 90 -5.25 9.07 2.21
CA THR A 90 -5.83 9.43 0.91
C THR A 90 -4.93 9.01 -0.24
N VAL A 91 -5.57 8.60 -1.34
CA VAL A 91 -4.96 8.27 -2.63
C VAL A 91 -5.45 9.28 -3.67
N TYR A 92 -4.54 9.86 -4.44
CA TYR A 92 -4.85 10.80 -5.53
C TYR A 92 -4.25 10.27 -6.84
N PRO A 93 -4.94 10.40 -7.99
CA PRO A 93 -4.31 10.12 -9.28
C PRO A 93 -3.18 11.13 -9.46
N SER A 94 -1.97 10.64 -9.67
CA SER A 94 -0.88 11.50 -10.07
C SER A 94 -0.91 11.60 -11.58
N ARG A 95 -1.02 12.81 -12.09
CA ARG A 95 -0.54 13.07 -13.45
C ARG A 95 0.91 13.47 -13.26
N VAL A 96 1.82 12.52 -13.39
CA VAL A 96 3.20 12.90 -13.69
C VAL A 96 3.13 13.53 -15.08
N SER A 97 3.03 14.85 -15.12
CA SER A 97 3.43 15.59 -16.32
C SER A 97 4.92 15.32 -16.45
N ILE A 98 5.27 14.37 -17.33
CA ILE A 98 6.61 14.36 -17.91
C ILE A 98 6.71 15.71 -18.61
N LEU A 99 7.41 16.67 -17.99
CA LEU A 99 7.85 17.83 -18.73
C LEU A 99 8.92 17.29 -19.67
N ASP A 100 8.50 17.13 -20.93
CA ASP A 100 9.22 16.82 -22.18
C ASP A 100 10.70 16.40 -22.08
#